data_AF-A0A5E4U9Z5-F1
#
_entry.id   AF-A0A5E4U9Z5-F1
#
_cell.length_a   1.000
_cell.length_b   1.000
_cell.length_c   1.000
_cell.angle_alpha   90.00
_cell.angle_beta   90.00
_cell.angle_gamma   90.00
#
_symmetry.space_group_name_H-M   'P 1'
#
loop_
_entity.id
_entity.type
_entity.pdbx_description
1 polymer ?
#
loop_
_entity_poly.entity_id
_entity_poly.type
_entity_poly.pdbx_seq_one_letter_code
_entity_poly.pdbx_strand_id
1 'polypeptide(L)'
;MTVPCCTSQADAPRGASTNATRPQVARDGSPALASSPASIAASTPAPLHDRFDAVRAASVAFAHGLSDADATVQSMPDASPIKWHLAHTTWFFETFLLAESSAAAGGRYRPYDPRFAYLFNSYYEAAGPRHPRPQRGLLSRPTLDEVLAYRRHVDAAMHDRLLHADLAPDTIALITLGLHHEEQHQELMHTDLLHLFAQNPLRPAHRQPSNTLHARAPLQWIEHDGGQHRIGHPGDASHAGGHFAFDCETPAHDVLLRPFAIASRVVTNGEWRAFIEDGGYRMAGLWLSDGWATVQREGWGHPLYWELHNGEWQSMTLAGMQPVDDDAPVQHVSYFEADAFARWAGKRLPTEQEWEVAANVSSPAQQTMEQRFGPVWQWTASPYIAYPGFRTASGAVGEYNGKFMCGQFVLRGGSLATPPGHARATYRNFFYPHQRWQFCGLRLAEDR
;
A
#
# COMPACT_ATOMS: atom_id res chain seq x y z
N MET A 1 33.16 -3.03 43.51
CA MET A 1 33.79 -4.17 42.80
C MET A 1 34.20 -3.68 41.43
N THR A 2 35.39 -3.12 41.40
CA THR A 2 36.19 -2.76 40.24
C THR A 2 37.15 -3.91 39.96
N VAL A 3 37.42 -4.22 38.69
CA VAL A 3 38.74 -4.41 38.08
C VAL A 3 38.59 -5.15 36.73
N PRO A 4 39.45 -4.84 35.73
CA PRO A 4 39.21 -4.93 34.29
C PRO A 4 40.23 -5.87 33.59
N CYS A 5 40.52 -5.60 32.29
CA CYS A 5 41.65 -6.08 31.46
C CYS A 5 41.31 -7.23 30.50
N CYS A 6 41.81 -7.31 29.26
CA CYS A 6 42.95 -6.64 28.64
C CYS A 6 42.78 -6.44 27.11
N THR A 7 43.48 -5.42 26.63
CA THR A 7 43.95 -5.18 25.27
C THR A 7 45.00 -6.19 24.80
N SER A 8 45.09 -6.45 23.49
CA SER A 8 46.40 -6.54 22.81
C SER A 8 46.28 -6.27 21.30
N GLN A 9 46.94 -5.20 20.85
CA GLN A 9 47.49 -5.04 19.51
C GLN A 9 48.73 -5.95 19.35
N ALA A 10 49.00 -6.41 18.12
CA ALA A 10 50.34 -6.77 17.67
C ALA A 10 50.40 -6.75 16.13
N ASP A 11 51.61 -6.46 15.66
CA ASP A 11 51.95 -5.87 14.37
C ASP A 11 51.97 -6.80 13.14
N ALA A 12 51.99 -6.14 11.99
CA ALA A 12 52.25 -6.69 10.67
C ALA A 12 53.73 -7.09 10.46
N PRO A 13 53.98 -7.93 9.43
CA PRO A 13 55.21 -7.82 8.65
C PRO A 13 54.94 -7.60 7.14
N ARG A 14 55.85 -6.86 6.51
CA ARG A 14 55.95 -6.63 5.06
C ARG A 14 56.49 -7.88 4.36
N GLY A 15 56.05 -8.14 3.13
CA GLY A 15 56.65 -9.16 2.26
C GLY A 15 56.15 -9.10 0.81
N ALA A 16 57.10 -8.98 -0.11
CA ALA A 16 57.06 -8.73 -1.56
C ALA A 16 56.11 -9.56 -2.47
N SER A 17 55.57 -8.83 -3.48
CA SER A 17 55.49 -9.15 -4.93
C SER A 17 55.59 -10.60 -5.40
N THR A 18 54.54 -11.08 -6.09
CA THR A 18 54.68 -11.80 -7.38
C THR A 18 53.49 -11.56 -8.31
N ASN A 19 53.81 -11.35 -9.59
CA ASN A 19 52.93 -11.35 -10.75
C ASN A 19 52.16 -12.67 -10.88
N ALA A 20 50.86 -12.60 -11.15
CA ALA A 20 50.12 -13.71 -11.74
C ALA A 20 49.03 -13.19 -12.69
N THR A 21 49.34 -13.30 -13.98
CA THR A 21 48.49 -13.14 -15.14
C THR A 21 47.27 -14.07 -15.06
N ARG A 22 46.05 -13.54 -15.24
CA ARG A 22 44.86 -14.35 -15.57
C ARG A 22 43.93 -13.62 -16.55
N PRO A 23 43.16 -14.38 -17.36
CA PRO A 23 42.91 -14.09 -18.77
C PRO A 23 41.66 -13.25 -19.03
N GLN A 24 41.67 -12.60 -20.19
CA GLN A 24 40.50 -12.01 -20.85
C GLN A 24 39.41 -13.06 -21.07
N VAL A 25 38.20 -12.76 -20.61
CA VAL A 25 36.97 -13.42 -21.08
C VAL A 25 36.13 -12.34 -21.76
N ALA A 26 35.95 -12.52 -23.07
CA ALA A 26 35.09 -11.70 -23.90
C ALA A 26 33.64 -11.76 -23.39
N ARG A 27 33.01 -10.59 -23.23
CA ARG A 27 31.57 -10.45 -23.04
C ARG A 27 30.97 -10.06 -24.38
N ASP A 28 30.54 -11.05 -25.15
CA ASP A 28 29.54 -10.88 -26.20
C ASP A 28 28.15 -11.10 -25.61
N GLY A 29 27.20 -10.25 -25.99
CA GLY A 29 25.76 -10.52 -25.84
C GLY A 29 25.00 -9.58 -24.91
N SER A 30 24.87 -8.31 -25.28
CA SER A 30 23.76 -7.45 -24.83
C SER A 30 22.44 -7.96 -25.42
N PRO A 31 21.35 -8.16 -24.64
CA PRO A 31 20.02 -8.14 -25.20
C PRO A 31 19.50 -6.71 -25.20
N ALA A 32 19.23 -6.20 -26.40
CA ALA A 32 18.60 -4.91 -26.63
C ALA A 32 17.16 -4.92 -26.06
N LEU A 33 16.87 -4.01 -25.14
CA LEU A 33 15.51 -3.68 -24.72
C LEU A 33 14.92 -2.69 -25.73
N ALA A 34 14.20 -3.22 -26.72
CA ALA A 34 13.28 -2.46 -27.54
C ALA A 34 12.03 -3.30 -27.81
N SER A 35 10.92 -2.93 -27.19
CA SER A 35 9.60 -3.18 -27.79
C SER A 35 8.58 -2.17 -27.27
N SER A 36 7.96 -1.47 -28.23
CA SER A 36 6.86 -0.51 -28.10
C SER A 36 5.62 -1.12 -27.42
N PRO A 37 4.72 -0.31 -26.84
CA PRO A 37 3.52 -0.84 -26.22
C PRO A 37 2.58 -1.41 -27.30
N ALA A 38 2.41 -2.73 -27.27
CA ALA A 38 1.39 -3.40 -28.03
C ALA A 38 0.00 -3.00 -27.50
N SER A 39 -0.91 -2.73 -28.43
CA SER A 39 -2.35 -2.60 -28.23
C SER A 39 -2.87 -3.65 -27.24
N ILE A 40 -3.44 -3.20 -26.12
CA ILE A 40 -4.11 -4.05 -25.14
C ILE A 40 -5.40 -4.56 -25.79
N ALA A 41 -5.30 -5.69 -26.51
CA ALA A 41 -6.47 -6.48 -26.84
C ALA A 41 -7.06 -6.99 -25.51
N ALA A 42 -8.37 -6.87 -25.33
CA ALA A 42 -9.07 -7.35 -24.15
C ALA A 42 -8.85 -8.86 -24.00
N SER A 43 -7.94 -9.24 -23.10
CA SER A 43 -7.74 -10.64 -22.70
C SER A 43 -8.99 -11.12 -21.99
N THR A 44 -9.49 -12.30 -22.34
CA THR A 44 -10.52 -13.00 -21.57
C THR A 44 -10.12 -13.00 -20.08
N PRO A 45 -11.02 -12.66 -19.14
CA PRO A 45 -10.71 -12.69 -17.72
C PRO A 45 -10.18 -14.07 -17.34
N ALA A 46 -9.08 -14.11 -16.57
CA ALA A 46 -8.56 -15.37 -16.04
C ALA A 46 -9.67 -16.08 -15.25
N PRO A 47 -9.75 -17.43 -15.32
CA PRO A 47 -10.65 -18.21 -14.49
C PRO A 47 -10.54 -17.82 -13.00
N LEU A 48 -11.65 -17.84 -12.27
CA LEU A 48 -11.70 -17.40 -10.87
C LEU A 48 -10.72 -18.19 -9.98
N HIS A 49 -10.52 -19.48 -10.25
CA HIS A 49 -9.53 -20.30 -9.52
C HIS A 49 -8.09 -19.84 -9.79
N ASP A 50 -7.72 -19.55 -11.04
CA ASP A 50 -6.37 -19.05 -11.36
C ASP A 50 -6.09 -17.71 -10.67
N ARG A 51 -7.11 -16.83 -10.63
CA ARG A 51 -7.02 -15.56 -9.92
C ARG A 51 -6.89 -15.76 -8.41
N PHE A 52 -7.66 -16.71 -7.84
CA PHE A 52 -7.54 -17.08 -6.44
C PHE A 52 -6.11 -17.56 -6.14
N ASP A 53 -5.60 -18.53 -6.89
CA ASP A 53 -4.25 -19.07 -6.70
C ASP A 53 -3.16 -18.01 -6.79
N ALA A 54 -3.24 -17.14 -7.79
CA ALA A 54 -2.27 -16.07 -7.99
C ALA A 54 -2.24 -15.09 -6.80
N VAL A 55 -3.41 -14.65 -6.32
CA VAL A 55 -3.52 -13.74 -5.17
C VAL A 55 -3.02 -14.43 -3.90
N ARG A 56 -3.46 -15.67 -3.63
CA ARG A 56 -3.07 -16.41 -2.42
C ARG A 56 -1.57 -16.71 -2.38
N ALA A 57 -0.98 -17.04 -3.53
CA ALA A 57 0.45 -17.30 -3.66
C ALA A 57 1.30 -16.03 -3.43
N ALA A 58 0.85 -14.85 -3.87
CA ALA A 58 1.58 -13.60 -3.67
C ALA A 58 1.77 -13.27 -2.17
N SER A 59 0.75 -13.49 -1.34
CA SER A 59 0.84 -13.31 0.11
C SER A 59 1.87 -14.26 0.76
N VAL A 60 1.90 -15.53 0.33
CA VAL A 60 2.86 -16.52 0.82
C VAL A 60 4.28 -16.21 0.35
N ALA A 61 4.43 -15.78 -0.91
CA ALA A 61 5.72 -15.40 -1.48
C ALA A 61 6.34 -14.22 -0.73
N PHE A 62 5.55 -13.23 -0.30
CA PHE A 62 6.04 -12.15 0.55
C PHE A 62 6.54 -12.65 1.91
N ALA A 63 5.84 -13.59 2.54
CA ALA A 63 6.25 -14.11 3.84
C ALA A 63 7.46 -15.06 3.78
N HIS A 64 7.88 -15.46 2.57
CA HIS A 64 9.01 -16.38 2.38
C HIS A 64 10.31 -15.78 2.95
N GLY A 65 11.01 -16.57 3.77
CA GLY A 65 12.28 -16.17 4.40
C GLY A 65 12.14 -15.39 5.70
N LEU A 66 10.93 -15.00 6.11
CA LEU A 66 10.68 -14.42 7.43
C LEU A 66 10.73 -15.51 8.50
N SER A 67 11.32 -15.19 9.66
CA SER A 67 11.23 -16.05 10.84
C SER A 67 9.85 -15.93 11.51
N ASP A 68 9.51 -16.86 12.40
CA ASP A 68 8.31 -16.73 13.24
C ASP A 68 8.36 -15.46 14.12
N ALA A 69 9.55 -15.03 14.53
CA ALA A 69 9.73 -13.79 15.29
C ALA A 69 9.38 -12.56 14.44
N ASP A 70 9.90 -12.47 13.21
CA ASP A 70 9.58 -11.38 12.28
C ASP A 70 8.07 -11.34 11.99
N ALA A 71 7.47 -12.51 11.83
CA ALA A 71 6.05 -12.63 11.51
C ALA A 71 5.11 -12.36 12.71
N THR A 72 5.64 -12.27 13.94
CA THR A 72 4.85 -12.14 15.18
C THR A 72 4.82 -10.73 15.75
N VAL A 73 5.89 -9.94 15.60
CA VAL A 73 5.99 -8.64 16.28
C VAL A 73 5.02 -7.61 15.68
N GLN A 74 4.42 -6.80 16.55
CA GLN A 74 3.63 -5.63 16.19
C GLN A 74 4.38 -4.37 16.60
N SER A 75 4.84 -3.59 15.62
CA SER A 75 5.72 -2.43 15.84
C SER A 75 4.97 -1.15 16.27
N MET A 76 3.66 -1.08 16.03
CA MET A 76 2.75 -0.05 16.54
C MET A 76 1.29 -0.52 16.47
N PRO A 77 0.33 0.11 17.16
CA PRO A 77 -1.07 -0.29 17.14
C PRO A 77 -1.71 -0.31 15.75
N ASP A 78 -1.19 0.51 14.82
CA ASP A 78 -1.70 0.57 13.47
C ASP A 78 -1.23 -0.58 12.57
N ALA A 79 -0.01 -1.06 12.79
CA ALA A 79 0.54 -2.21 12.11
C ALA A 79 -0.03 -3.52 12.67
N SER A 80 -0.03 -4.59 11.88
CA SER A 80 -0.33 -5.95 12.32
C SER A 80 0.83 -6.90 11.99
N PRO A 81 1.01 -7.98 12.78
CA PRO A 81 2.00 -9.00 12.46
C PRO A 81 1.75 -9.65 11.10
N ILE A 82 2.80 -10.05 10.38
CA ILE A 82 2.67 -10.70 9.07
C ILE A 82 1.84 -11.99 9.16
N LYS A 83 2.04 -12.80 10.20
CA LYS A 83 1.22 -14.02 10.39
C LYS A 83 -0.24 -13.69 10.68
N TRP A 84 -0.53 -12.52 11.27
CA TRP A 84 -1.90 -12.07 11.46
C TRP A 84 -2.56 -11.71 10.12
N HIS A 85 -1.86 -11.01 9.21
CA HIS A 85 -2.38 -10.73 7.86
C HIS A 85 -2.67 -12.01 7.07
N LEU A 86 -1.73 -12.96 7.09
CA LEU A 86 -1.89 -14.26 6.44
C LEU A 86 -3.08 -15.05 6.98
N ALA A 87 -3.30 -15.03 8.29
CA ALA A 87 -4.42 -15.71 8.92
C ALA A 87 -5.75 -14.95 8.72
N HIS A 88 -5.73 -13.62 8.79
CA HIS A 88 -6.92 -12.78 8.64
C HIS A 88 -7.54 -12.86 7.24
N THR A 89 -6.71 -12.79 6.21
CA THR A 89 -7.19 -12.97 4.82
C THR A 89 -7.79 -14.36 4.61
N THR A 90 -7.27 -15.37 5.30
CA THR A 90 -7.79 -16.75 5.28
C THR A 90 -9.11 -16.87 6.05
N TRP A 91 -9.20 -16.22 7.20
CA TRP A 91 -10.39 -16.12 8.01
C TRP A 91 -11.57 -15.50 7.23
N PHE A 92 -11.31 -14.54 6.35
CA PHE A 92 -12.34 -13.98 5.48
C PHE A 92 -13.02 -15.06 4.63
N PHE A 93 -12.23 -15.87 3.91
CA PHE A 93 -12.76 -16.97 3.09
C PHE A 93 -13.43 -18.06 3.93
N GLU A 94 -12.84 -18.42 5.07
CA GLU A 94 -13.41 -19.45 5.94
C GLU A 94 -14.78 -19.01 6.52
N THR A 95 -14.88 -17.76 6.95
CA THR A 95 -16.05 -17.23 7.68
C THR A 95 -17.19 -16.88 6.73
N PHE A 96 -16.91 -16.07 5.71
CA PHE A 96 -17.98 -15.52 4.85
C PHE A 96 -18.32 -16.43 3.66
N LEU A 97 -17.45 -17.37 3.29
CA LEU A 97 -17.69 -18.26 2.15
C LEU A 97 -17.88 -19.71 2.58
N LEU A 98 -16.90 -20.32 3.26
CA LEU A 98 -16.97 -21.76 3.59
C LEU A 98 -17.99 -22.08 4.68
N ALA A 99 -18.09 -21.25 5.73
CA ALA A 99 -19.06 -21.47 6.81
C ALA A 99 -20.51 -21.19 6.35
N GLU A 100 -20.74 -20.17 5.52
CA GLU A 100 -22.07 -19.83 4.98
C GLU A 100 -22.54 -20.80 3.88
N SER A 101 -21.63 -21.25 3.00
CA SER A 101 -21.94 -22.22 1.93
C SER A 101 -22.22 -23.64 2.42
N SER A 102 -22.18 -23.88 3.73
CA SER A 102 -22.41 -25.19 4.37
C SER A 102 -23.80 -25.79 4.10
N ALA A 103 -24.71 -25.05 3.46
CA ALA A 103 -26.02 -25.54 2.99
C ALA A 103 -26.04 -26.07 1.55
N ALA A 104 -25.06 -25.76 0.69
CA ALA A 104 -25.21 -25.94 -0.77
C ALA A 104 -24.50 -27.17 -1.38
N ALA A 105 -23.48 -27.76 -0.74
CA ALA A 105 -22.76 -28.91 -1.30
C ALA A 105 -22.24 -29.88 -0.23
N GLY A 106 -22.88 -31.05 -0.11
CA GLY A 106 -22.24 -32.28 0.39
C GLY A 106 -21.88 -32.36 1.89
N GLY A 107 -22.39 -31.47 2.73
CA GLY A 107 -22.26 -31.55 4.20
C GLY A 107 -21.55 -30.35 4.83
N ARG A 108 -21.74 -30.20 6.14
CA ARG A 108 -21.30 -29.02 6.90
C ARG A 108 -19.76 -28.89 6.88
N TYR A 109 -19.27 -27.72 6.49
CA TYR A 109 -17.85 -27.36 6.60
C TYR A 109 -17.44 -27.36 8.09
N ARG A 110 -16.26 -27.90 8.39
CA ARG A 110 -15.68 -27.88 9.74
C ARG A 110 -14.55 -26.85 9.75
N PRO A 111 -14.66 -25.78 10.56
CA PRO A 111 -13.58 -24.81 10.71
C PRO A 111 -12.27 -25.47 11.13
N TYR A 112 -11.16 -24.92 10.67
CA TYR A 112 -9.82 -25.40 10.97
C TYR A 112 -9.56 -25.44 12.49
N ASP A 113 -9.85 -24.33 13.17
CA ASP A 113 -9.85 -24.22 14.62
C ASP A 113 -10.94 -23.22 15.04
N PRO A 114 -11.91 -23.60 15.90
CA PRO A 114 -13.01 -22.71 16.27
C PRO A 114 -12.56 -21.42 16.98
N ARG A 115 -11.34 -21.38 17.53
CA ARG A 115 -10.78 -20.19 18.20
C ARG A 115 -10.30 -19.13 17.20
N PHE A 116 -10.03 -19.50 15.95
CA PHE A 116 -9.43 -18.60 14.95
C PHE A 116 -10.38 -17.48 14.54
N ALA A 117 -11.70 -17.71 14.61
CA ALA A 117 -12.69 -16.66 14.38
C ALA A 117 -12.51 -15.45 15.34
N TYR A 118 -12.20 -15.70 16.61
CA TYR A 118 -11.92 -14.63 17.58
C TYR A 118 -10.57 -13.95 17.34
N LEU A 119 -9.54 -14.72 16.99
CA LEU A 119 -8.18 -14.20 16.83
C LEU A 119 -8.02 -13.34 15.55
N PHE A 120 -8.73 -13.71 14.49
CA PHE A 120 -8.52 -13.17 13.15
C PHE A 120 -9.69 -12.36 12.61
N ASN A 121 -10.76 -12.14 13.37
CA ASN A 121 -11.70 -11.06 13.07
C ASN A 121 -11.00 -9.70 13.21
N SER A 122 -11.08 -8.86 12.18
CA SER A 122 -10.48 -7.52 12.17
C SER A 122 -11.28 -6.52 12.98
N TYR A 123 -12.52 -6.29 12.56
CA TYR A 123 -13.41 -5.24 13.06
C TYR A 123 -14.90 -5.56 12.83
N TYR A 124 -15.27 -6.74 12.34
CA TYR A 124 -16.65 -7.06 12.02
C TYR A 124 -17.42 -7.36 13.30
N GLU A 125 -18.13 -6.38 13.83
CA GLU A 125 -18.85 -6.53 15.10
C GLU A 125 -20.01 -7.53 14.96
N ALA A 126 -20.67 -7.54 13.79
CA ALA A 126 -21.68 -8.54 13.46
C ALA A 126 -21.14 -9.98 13.37
N ALA A 127 -19.82 -10.16 13.14
CA ALA A 127 -19.18 -11.49 13.11
C ALA A 127 -18.78 -12.00 14.52
N GLY A 128 -18.89 -11.16 15.55
CA GLY A 128 -18.65 -11.52 16.94
C GLY A 128 -17.41 -10.88 17.58
N PRO A 129 -17.08 -11.26 18.83
CA PRO A 129 -15.97 -10.66 19.56
C PRO A 129 -14.61 -10.95 18.89
N ARG A 130 -13.62 -10.11 19.20
CA ARG A 130 -12.30 -10.18 18.58
C ARG A 130 -11.17 -9.91 19.56
N HIS A 131 -10.00 -10.47 19.26
CA HIS A 131 -8.76 -10.11 19.95
C HIS A 131 -8.43 -8.61 19.74
N PRO A 132 -8.07 -7.85 20.80
CA PRO A 132 -7.80 -6.42 20.66
C PRO A 132 -6.69 -6.12 19.65
N ARG A 133 -6.95 -5.21 18.71
CA ARG A 133 -5.99 -4.81 17.65
C ARG A 133 -4.60 -4.42 18.20
N PRO A 134 -4.45 -3.63 19.28
CA PRO A 134 -3.12 -3.25 19.80
C PRO A 134 -2.35 -4.41 20.45
N GLN A 135 -2.97 -5.57 20.62
CA GLN A 135 -2.39 -6.73 21.28
C GLN A 135 -2.16 -7.91 20.32
N ARG A 136 -2.30 -7.71 19.01
CA ARG A 136 -2.08 -8.77 18.00
C ARG A 136 -0.64 -9.30 18.07
N GLY A 137 0.34 -8.43 18.33
CA GLY A 137 1.75 -8.81 18.48
C GLY A 137 2.09 -9.64 19.73
N LEU A 138 1.14 -9.82 20.65
CA LEU A 138 1.33 -10.66 21.85
C LEU A 138 0.97 -12.14 21.58
N LEU A 139 0.39 -12.44 20.41
CA LEU A 139 -0.02 -13.79 20.03
C LEU A 139 1.18 -14.58 19.51
N SER A 140 1.95 -15.19 20.41
CA SER A 140 3.03 -16.12 20.03
C SER A 140 2.48 -17.38 19.34
N ARG A 141 1.20 -17.73 19.58
CA ARG A 141 0.47 -18.78 18.86
C ARG A 141 -0.79 -18.24 18.18
N PRO A 142 -1.18 -18.79 17.01
CA PRO A 142 -0.47 -19.83 16.25
C PRO A 142 0.89 -19.38 15.69
N THR A 143 1.80 -20.33 15.46
CA THR A 143 3.08 -20.07 14.78
C THR A 143 2.85 -19.75 13.30
N LEU A 144 3.85 -19.18 12.63
CA LEU A 144 3.81 -18.94 11.18
C LEU A 144 3.51 -20.24 10.41
N ASP A 145 4.12 -21.36 10.78
CA ASP A 145 3.86 -22.66 10.14
C ASP A 145 2.42 -23.16 10.34
N GLU A 146 1.86 -22.97 11.55
CA GLU A 146 0.46 -23.28 11.84
C GLU A 146 -0.49 -22.39 11.03
N VAL A 147 -0.16 -21.11 10.85
CA VAL A 147 -0.92 -20.19 9.98
C VAL A 147 -0.81 -20.60 8.51
N LEU A 148 0.37 -20.99 8.02
CA LEU A 148 0.53 -21.49 6.65
C LEU A 148 -0.23 -22.82 6.44
N ALA A 149 -0.33 -23.67 7.46
CA ALA A 149 -1.15 -24.87 7.42
C ALA A 149 -2.65 -24.54 7.37
N TYR A 150 -3.09 -23.53 8.13
CA TYR A 150 -4.45 -23.00 8.06
C TYR A 150 -4.80 -22.47 6.67
N ARG A 151 -3.89 -21.71 6.05
CA ARG A 151 -4.02 -21.25 4.65
C ARG A 151 -4.28 -22.41 3.70
N ARG A 152 -3.38 -23.40 3.69
CA ARG A 152 -3.50 -24.58 2.82
C ARG A 152 -4.83 -25.33 3.02
N HIS A 153 -5.32 -25.42 4.25
CA HIS A 153 -6.60 -26.06 4.55
C HIS A 153 -7.78 -25.32 3.91
N VAL A 154 -7.84 -24.00 4.09
CA VAL A 154 -8.92 -23.17 3.54
C VAL A 154 -8.81 -23.09 2.02
N ASP A 155 -7.60 -22.95 1.47
CA ASP A 155 -7.37 -22.93 0.02
C ASP A 155 -7.88 -24.23 -0.63
N ALA A 156 -7.54 -25.41 -0.06
CA ALA A 156 -8.06 -26.68 -0.54
C ALA A 156 -9.60 -26.76 -0.48
N ALA A 157 -10.20 -26.32 0.63
CA ALA A 157 -11.66 -26.29 0.77
C ALA A 157 -12.34 -25.33 -0.22
N MET A 158 -11.71 -24.20 -0.55
CA MET A 158 -12.19 -23.26 -1.57
C MET A 158 -12.21 -23.93 -2.95
N HIS A 159 -11.15 -24.63 -3.35
CA HIS A 159 -11.14 -25.40 -4.60
C HIS A 159 -12.18 -26.50 -4.62
N ASP A 160 -12.23 -27.31 -3.57
CA ASP A 160 -13.09 -28.49 -3.53
C ASP A 160 -14.58 -28.13 -3.55
N ARG A 161 -14.97 -26.99 -2.95
CA ARG A 161 -16.37 -26.65 -2.71
C ARG A 161 -16.91 -25.52 -3.58
N LEU A 162 -16.07 -24.55 -3.97
CA LEU A 162 -16.55 -23.30 -4.56
C LEU A 162 -15.93 -22.98 -5.92
N LEU A 163 -14.61 -22.98 -6.06
CA LEU A 163 -13.94 -22.36 -7.21
C LEU A 163 -14.16 -23.08 -8.56
N HIS A 164 -14.63 -24.32 -8.53
CA HIS A 164 -14.96 -25.12 -9.71
C HIS A 164 -16.47 -25.42 -9.85
N ALA A 165 -17.29 -24.89 -8.95
CA ALA A 165 -18.74 -25.07 -8.97
C ALA A 165 -19.43 -24.00 -9.82
N ASP A 166 -20.68 -24.25 -10.21
CA ASP A 166 -21.56 -23.21 -10.72
C ASP A 166 -22.07 -22.38 -9.54
N LEU A 167 -21.61 -21.14 -9.44
CA LEU A 167 -21.82 -20.28 -8.27
C LEU A 167 -22.87 -19.21 -8.56
N ALA A 168 -23.70 -18.93 -7.55
CA ALA A 168 -24.58 -17.77 -7.59
C ALA A 168 -23.75 -16.46 -7.73
N PRO A 169 -24.25 -15.44 -8.45
CA PRO A 169 -23.53 -14.18 -8.65
C PRO A 169 -23.04 -13.52 -7.35
N ASP A 170 -23.83 -13.57 -6.29
CA ASP A 170 -23.47 -13.02 -4.98
C ASP A 170 -22.26 -13.75 -4.35
N THR A 171 -22.16 -15.07 -4.55
CA THR A 171 -21.01 -15.84 -4.08
C THR A 171 -19.76 -15.48 -4.88
N ILE A 172 -19.88 -15.32 -6.20
CA ILE A 172 -18.77 -14.87 -7.06
C ILE A 172 -18.30 -13.49 -6.59
N ALA A 173 -19.23 -12.56 -6.37
CA ALA A 173 -18.95 -11.22 -5.87
C ALA A 173 -18.21 -11.22 -4.53
N LEU A 174 -18.63 -12.09 -3.59
CA LEU A 174 -18.01 -12.21 -2.28
C LEU A 174 -16.60 -12.84 -2.35
N ILE A 175 -16.38 -13.80 -3.26
CA ILE A 175 -15.03 -14.31 -3.56
C ILE A 175 -14.18 -13.18 -4.14
N THR A 176 -14.68 -12.44 -5.12
CA THR A 176 -13.98 -11.29 -5.71
C THR A 176 -13.63 -10.24 -4.66
N LEU A 177 -14.55 -9.92 -3.76
CA LEU A 177 -14.29 -9.03 -2.62
C LEU A 177 -13.18 -9.57 -1.72
N GLY A 178 -13.21 -10.86 -1.38
CA GLY A 178 -12.17 -11.50 -0.58
C GLY A 178 -10.78 -11.44 -1.22
N LEU A 179 -10.71 -11.55 -2.55
CA LEU A 179 -9.46 -11.41 -3.30
C LEU A 179 -8.93 -9.97 -3.27
N HIS A 180 -9.78 -8.98 -3.50
CA HIS A 180 -9.38 -7.58 -3.39
C HIS A 180 -9.04 -7.18 -1.94
N HIS A 181 -9.72 -7.75 -0.95
CA HIS A 181 -9.38 -7.61 0.46
C HIS A 181 -7.98 -8.16 0.77
N GLU A 182 -7.63 -9.33 0.23
CA GLU A 182 -6.28 -9.87 0.38
C GLU A 182 -5.22 -9.01 -0.31
N GLU A 183 -5.51 -8.44 -1.47
CA GLU A 183 -4.61 -7.48 -2.14
C GLU A 183 -4.36 -6.21 -1.32
N GLN A 184 -5.37 -5.68 -0.62
CA GLN A 184 -5.17 -4.61 0.36
C GLN A 184 -4.22 -5.06 1.49
N HIS A 185 -4.40 -6.28 1.97
CA HIS A 185 -3.53 -6.85 3.00
C HIS A 185 -2.11 -7.16 2.53
N GLN A 186 -1.91 -7.47 1.26
CA GLN A 186 -0.57 -7.61 0.66
C GLN A 186 0.17 -6.28 0.71
N GLU A 187 -0.50 -5.17 0.39
CA GLU A 187 0.10 -3.85 0.54
C GLU A 187 0.42 -3.54 2.02
N LEU A 188 -0.50 -3.82 2.94
CA LEU A 188 -0.26 -3.65 4.38
C LEU A 188 0.92 -4.49 4.89
N MET A 189 1.11 -5.71 4.39
CA MET A 189 2.26 -6.54 4.73
C MET A 189 3.59 -5.86 4.38
N HIS A 190 3.66 -5.10 3.28
CA HIS A 190 4.86 -4.33 2.94
C HIS A 190 5.09 -3.19 3.93
N THR A 191 4.05 -2.41 4.23
CA THR A 191 4.17 -1.23 5.10
C THR A 191 4.46 -1.61 6.55
N ASP A 192 3.86 -2.70 7.01
CA ASP A 192 3.95 -3.15 8.41
C ASP A 192 5.28 -3.84 8.68
N LEU A 193 5.80 -4.63 7.72
CA LEU A 193 7.14 -5.19 7.79
C LEU A 193 8.20 -4.08 7.73
N LEU A 194 8.04 -3.11 6.83
CA LEU A 194 8.97 -1.98 6.73
C LEU A 194 9.03 -1.19 8.04
N HIS A 195 7.87 -0.89 8.64
CA HIS A 195 7.83 -0.20 9.93
C HIS A 195 8.53 -1.02 11.02
N LEU A 196 8.29 -2.34 11.09
CA LEU A 196 8.98 -3.23 12.03
C LEU A 196 10.51 -3.21 11.84
N PHE A 197 10.97 -3.35 10.60
CA PHE A 197 12.40 -3.41 10.29
C PHE A 197 13.09 -2.06 10.54
N ALA A 198 12.39 -0.94 10.35
CA ALA A 198 12.89 0.39 10.71
C ALA A 198 13.10 0.56 12.23
N GLN A 199 12.30 -0.12 13.08
CA GLN A 199 12.51 -0.08 14.53
C GLN A 199 13.76 -0.88 14.98
N ASN A 200 14.22 -1.84 14.17
CA ASN A 200 15.34 -2.70 14.54
C ASN A 200 16.68 -1.98 14.30
N PRO A 201 17.55 -1.81 15.32
CA PRO A 201 18.85 -1.14 15.16
C PRO A 201 19.79 -1.79 14.13
N LEU A 202 19.60 -3.08 13.83
CA LEU A 202 20.36 -3.79 12.81
C LEU A 202 19.92 -3.47 11.38
N ARG A 203 18.80 -2.73 11.20
CA ARG A 203 18.24 -2.31 9.91
C ARG A 203 18.15 -3.47 8.89
N PRO A 204 17.46 -4.58 9.23
CA PRO A 204 17.40 -5.75 8.37
C PRO A 204 16.72 -5.45 7.03
N ALA A 205 17.16 -6.15 5.99
CA ALA A 205 16.55 -6.08 4.66
C ALA A 205 15.70 -7.33 4.41
N HIS A 206 14.53 -7.15 3.81
CA HIS A 206 13.67 -8.23 3.33
C HIS A 206 13.91 -8.55 1.84
N ARG A 207 14.51 -7.63 1.09
CA ARG A 207 14.81 -7.75 -0.34
C ARG A 207 16.23 -7.30 -0.64
N GLN A 208 16.74 -7.71 -1.79
CA GLN A 208 18.01 -7.19 -2.30
C GLN A 208 17.82 -5.75 -2.80
N PRO A 209 18.82 -4.87 -2.61
CA PRO A 209 18.78 -3.53 -3.17
C PRO A 209 18.78 -3.57 -4.69
N SER A 210 18.04 -2.65 -5.29
CA SER A 210 18.12 -2.36 -6.72
C SER A 210 18.95 -1.11 -6.93
N ASN A 211 19.87 -1.14 -7.89
CA ASN A 211 20.69 0.02 -8.26
C ASN A 211 20.01 0.91 -9.32
N THR A 212 18.71 0.74 -9.56
CA THR A 212 17.97 1.56 -10.53
C THR A 212 17.64 2.90 -9.92
N LEU A 213 18.28 3.96 -10.42
CA LEU A 213 17.92 5.34 -10.09
C LEU A 213 16.70 5.79 -10.88
N HIS A 214 15.91 6.67 -10.28
CA HIS A 214 14.77 7.28 -10.96
C HIS A 214 15.25 8.38 -11.90
N ALA A 215 14.57 8.52 -13.03
CA ALA A 215 14.73 9.68 -13.90
C ALA A 215 13.57 10.64 -13.64
N ARG A 216 13.87 11.86 -13.21
CA ARG A 216 12.87 12.90 -13.00
C ARG A 216 12.50 13.56 -14.31
N ALA A 217 11.24 13.41 -14.73
CA ALA A 217 10.67 14.21 -15.81
C ALA A 217 10.52 15.69 -15.38
N PRO A 218 10.64 16.66 -16.30
CA PRO A 218 10.33 18.06 -16.01
C PRO A 218 8.89 18.20 -15.50
N LEU A 219 8.70 19.04 -14.48
CA LEU A 219 7.36 19.33 -13.98
C LEU A 219 6.59 20.15 -15.01
N GLN A 220 5.44 19.64 -15.44
CA GLN A 220 4.48 20.33 -16.30
C GLN A 220 3.14 20.47 -15.57
N TRP A 221 2.30 21.39 -16.03
CA TRP A 221 0.97 21.63 -15.48
C TRP A 221 -0.07 21.23 -16.51
N ILE A 222 -0.86 20.22 -16.17
CA ILE A 222 -1.94 19.70 -17.01
C ILE A 222 -3.17 20.53 -16.70
N GLU A 223 -3.55 21.38 -17.63
CA GLU A 223 -4.71 22.26 -17.50
C GLU A 223 -6.00 21.50 -17.80
N HIS A 224 -7.01 21.73 -16.96
CA HIS A 224 -8.35 21.20 -17.09
C HIS A 224 -9.34 22.35 -17.09
N ASP A 225 -10.18 22.39 -18.12
CA ASP A 225 -11.33 23.27 -18.13
C ASP A 225 -12.27 22.90 -16.98
N GLY A 226 -12.89 23.92 -16.39
CA GLY A 226 -13.98 23.71 -15.45
C GLY A 226 -15.22 23.17 -16.15
N GLY A 227 -16.17 22.65 -15.38
CA GLY A 227 -17.41 22.12 -15.91
C GLY A 227 -18.05 21.07 -15.02
N GLN A 228 -19.10 20.45 -15.55
CA GLN A 228 -19.74 19.29 -14.93
C GLN A 228 -19.02 18.03 -15.37
N HIS A 229 -18.60 17.23 -14.40
CA HIS A 229 -17.93 15.94 -14.63
C HIS A 229 -18.64 14.83 -13.87
N ARG A 230 -18.54 13.61 -14.40
CA ARG A 230 -19.01 12.39 -13.74
C ARG A 230 -17.84 11.70 -13.06
N ILE A 231 -17.95 11.44 -11.76
CA ILE A 231 -16.96 10.67 -10.99
C ILE A 231 -17.62 9.47 -10.30
N GLY A 232 -16.81 8.54 -9.82
CA GLY A 232 -17.21 7.31 -9.17
C GLY A 232 -17.47 6.17 -10.15
N HIS A 233 -17.49 4.96 -9.60
CA HIS A 233 -17.77 3.75 -10.37
C HIS A 233 -19.26 3.68 -10.74
N PRO A 234 -19.61 3.48 -12.03
CA PRO A 234 -21.00 3.60 -12.50
C PRO A 234 -21.94 2.57 -11.89
N GLY A 235 -21.43 1.42 -11.44
CA GLY A 235 -22.19 0.40 -10.72
C GLY A 235 -23.35 -0.19 -11.52
N ASP A 236 -23.12 -1.36 -12.10
CA ASP A 236 -24.19 -2.37 -12.18
C ASP A 236 -24.10 -3.16 -10.86
N ALA A 237 -25.18 -3.19 -10.09
CA ALA A 237 -25.28 -3.92 -8.82
C ALA A 237 -25.29 -5.45 -8.98
N SER A 238 -25.30 -5.95 -10.21
CA SER A 238 -25.04 -7.34 -10.56
C SER A 238 -23.60 -7.45 -11.03
N HIS A 239 -22.78 -8.14 -10.23
CA HIS A 239 -21.38 -8.43 -10.51
C HIS A 239 -21.15 -9.38 -11.71
N ALA A 240 -22.13 -9.47 -12.62
CA ALA A 240 -22.09 -10.27 -13.83
C ALA A 240 -21.60 -9.40 -15.01
N GLY A 241 -20.30 -9.10 -15.04
CA GLY A 241 -19.61 -8.54 -16.22
C GLY A 241 -19.00 -7.14 -16.07
N GLY A 242 -19.17 -6.48 -14.93
CA GLY A 242 -18.50 -5.21 -14.61
C GLY A 242 -17.14 -5.40 -13.94
N HIS A 243 -16.22 -4.44 -14.11
CA HIS A 243 -14.98 -4.37 -13.31
C HIS A 243 -15.32 -4.21 -11.82
N PHE A 244 -14.57 -4.85 -10.93
CA PHE A 244 -14.77 -4.73 -9.48
C PHE A 244 -14.53 -3.30 -9.00
N ALA A 245 -15.34 -2.84 -8.05
CA ALA A 245 -15.13 -1.64 -7.26
C ALA A 245 -15.61 -1.86 -5.83
N PHE A 246 -14.99 -1.19 -4.86
CA PHE A 246 -15.52 -1.14 -3.51
C PHE A 246 -16.78 -0.28 -3.47
N ASP A 247 -17.68 -0.58 -2.54
CA ASP A 247 -18.94 0.16 -2.33
C ASP A 247 -18.70 1.67 -2.16
N CYS A 248 -17.61 2.07 -1.50
CA CYS A 248 -17.26 3.49 -1.30
C CYS A 248 -16.90 4.25 -2.58
N GLU A 249 -16.69 3.56 -3.70
CA GLU A 249 -16.48 4.13 -5.02
C GLU A 249 -17.80 4.41 -5.76
N THR A 250 -18.93 3.96 -5.19
CA THR A 250 -20.28 4.02 -5.79
C THR A 250 -21.25 4.86 -4.96
N PRO A 251 -22.36 5.34 -5.57
CA PRO A 251 -22.62 5.36 -7.00
C PRO A 251 -21.82 6.45 -7.70
N ALA A 252 -21.65 6.33 -9.02
CA ALA A 252 -21.21 7.45 -9.82
C ALA A 252 -22.19 8.63 -9.62
N HIS A 253 -21.66 9.85 -9.62
CA HIS A 253 -22.44 11.08 -9.43
C HIS A 253 -21.76 12.25 -10.15
N ASP A 254 -22.53 13.32 -10.36
CA ASP A 254 -22.01 14.52 -11.04
C ASP A 254 -21.39 15.48 -10.03
N VAL A 255 -20.30 16.11 -10.42
CA VAL A 255 -19.60 17.16 -9.66
C VAL A 255 -19.32 18.36 -10.55
N LEU A 256 -19.23 19.54 -9.95
CA LEU A 256 -18.82 20.77 -10.64
C LEU A 256 -17.39 21.10 -10.25
N LEU A 257 -16.51 21.23 -11.25
CA LEU A 257 -15.12 21.65 -11.08
C LEU A 257 -14.93 23.05 -11.66
N ARG A 258 -14.15 23.87 -10.96
CA ARG A 258 -13.60 25.12 -11.52
C ARG A 258 -12.39 24.78 -12.39
N PRO A 259 -11.97 25.67 -13.31
CA PRO A 259 -10.70 25.49 -14.01
C PRO A 259 -9.55 25.29 -13.02
N PHE A 260 -8.71 24.29 -13.28
CA PHE A 260 -7.58 23.95 -12.43
C PHE A 260 -6.43 23.42 -13.29
N ALA A 261 -5.24 23.37 -12.71
CA ALA A 261 -4.14 22.60 -13.25
C ALA A 261 -3.59 21.63 -12.22
N ILE A 262 -3.18 20.46 -12.68
CA ILE A 262 -2.55 19.43 -11.83
C ILE A 262 -1.14 19.13 -12.34
N ALA A 263 -0.21 18.92 -11.43
CA ALA A 263 1.17 18.58 -11.75
C ALA A 263 1.24 17.29 -12.59
N SER A 264 2.12 17.24 -13.60
CA SER A 264 2.31 16.08 -14.48
C SER A 264 2.96 14.90 -13.78
N ARG A 265 3.76 15.13 -12.74
CA ARG A 265 4.38 14.10 -11.87
C ARG A 265 4.14 14.37 -10.38
N VAL A 266 4.45 13.38 -9.55
CA VAL A 266 4.45 13.53 -8.09
C VAL A 266 5.69 14.33 -7.63
N VAL A 267 5.63 14.84 -6.39
CA VAL A 267 6.75 15.55 -5.75
C VAL A 267 7.90 14.58 -5.46
N THR A 268 9.13 15.02 -5.70
CA THR A 268 10.33 14.19 -5.47
C THR A 268 10.99 14.43 -4.12
N ASN A 269 11.86 13.51 -3.72
CA ASN A 269 12.67 13.64 -2.50
C ASN A 269 13.56 14.89 -2.54
N GLY A 270 14.13 15.25 -3.68
CA GLY A 270 14.96 16.45 -3.82
C GLY A 270 14.16 17.75 -3.63
N GLU A 271 12.91 17.79 -4.12
CA GLU A 271 12.00 18.90 -3.85
C GLU A 271 11.63 18.95 -2.36
N TRP A 272 11.41 17.80 -1.73
CA TRP A 272 11.17 17.70 -0.29
C TRP A 272 12.36 18.12 0.56
N ARG A 273 13.59 17.82 0.12
CA ARG A 273 14.81 18.28 0.76
C ARG A 273 14.90 19.80 0.77
N ALA A 274 14.58 20.45 -0.35
CA ALA A 274 14.53 21.91 -0.41
C ALA A 274 13.52 22.50 0.59
N PHE A 275 12.35 21.86 0.75
CA PHE A 275 11.38 22.22 1.80
C PHE A 275 11.95 22.09 3.22
N ILE A 276 12.71 21.01 3.52
CA ILE A 276 13.37 20.84 4.82
C ILE A 276 14.43 21.93 5.06
N GLU A 277 15.27 22.18 4.06
CA GLU A 277 16.38 23.14 4.11
C GLU A 277 15.89 24.57 4.31
N ASP A 278 14.81 24.96 3.64
CA ASP A 278 14.14 26.26 3.80
C ASP A 278 13.33 26.38 5.11
N GLY A 279 13.38 25.36 5.96
CA GLY A 279 12.76 25.38 7.29
C GLY A 279 11.28 25.03 7.32
N GLY A 280 10.80 24.25 6.36
CA GLY A 280 9.42 23.78 6.27
C GLY A 280 8.85 23.24 7.60
N TYR A 281 9.61 22.41 8.31
CA TYR A 281 9.22 21.85 9.63
C TYR A 281 9.40 22.81 10.81
N ARG A 282 9.91 24.03 10.58
CA ARG A 282 10.16 25.07 11.60
C ARG A 282 9.26 26.30 11.45
N MET A 283 8.49 26.40 10.36
CA MET A 283 7.65 27.56 10.05
C MET A 283 6.16 27.25 10.28
N ALA A 284 5.64 27.60 11.45
CA ALA A 284 4.24 27.33 11.83
C ALA A 284 3.19 27.83 10.81
N GLY A 285 3.48 28.95 10.12
CA GLY A 285 2.57 29.54 9.12
C GLY A 285 2.31 28.67 7.89
N LEU A 286 3.08 27.60 7.66
CA LEU A 286 2.84 26.65 6.58
C LEU A 286 1.83 25.55 6.95
N TRP A 287 1.59 25.33 8.24
CA TRP A 287 0.91 24.14 8.73
C TRP A 287 -0.54 24.44 9.13
N LEU A 288 -1.42 23.46 8.92
CA LEU A 288 -2.68 23.39 9.67
C LEU A 288 -2.39 23.29 11.17
N SER A 289 -3.28 23.83 12.01
CA SER A 289 -3.08 23.86 13.47
C SER A 289 -2.81 22.47 14.06
N ASP A 290 -3.63 21.47 13.72
CA ASP A 290 -3.44 20.09 14.20
C ASP A 290 -2.15 19.45 13.66
N GLY A 291 -1.76 19.84 12.45
CA GLY A 291 -0.48 19.44 11.83
C GLY A 291 0.70 20.01 12.60
N TRP A 292 0.69 21.31 12.91
CA TRP A 292 1.73 21.95 13.69
C TRP A 292 1.84 21.36 15.10
N ALA A 293 0.71 21.16 15.78
CA ALA A 293 0.68 20.52 17.09
C ALA A 293 1.25 19.10 17.05
N THR A 294 1.00 18.36 15.97
CA THR A 294 1.55 17.02 15.76
C THR A 294 3.06 17.05 15.48
N VAL A 295 3.54 17.93 14.60
CA VAL A 295 4.97 18.11 14.33
C VAL A 295 5.73 18.42 15.61
N GLN A 296 5.20 19.29 16.47
CA GLN A 296 5.82 19.64 17.75
C GLN A 296 5.80 18.48 18.75
N ARG A 297 4.67 17.77 18.87
CA ARG A 297 4.52 16.65 19.82
C ARG A 297 5.43 15.48 19.46
N GLU A 298 5.52 15.15 18.18
CA GLU A 298 6.24 13.98 17.68
C GLU A 298 7.67 14.29 17.22
N GLY A 299 8.06 15.56 17.21
CA GLY A 299 9.41 16.00 16.81
C GLY A 299 9.74 15.77 15.33
N TRP A 300 8.77 15.90 14.43
CA TRP A 300 9.00 15.64 13.00
C TRP A 300 9.89 16.70 12.36
N GLY A 301 10.89 16.27 11.58
CA GLY A 301 11.79 17.15 10.82
C GLY A 301 12.09 16.69 9.39
N HIS A 302 11.57 15.53 9.01
CA HIS A 302 11.79 14.85 7.72
C HIS A 302 10.77 13.70 7.58
N PRO A 303 10.56 13.12 6.38
CA PRO A 303 9.70 11.95 6.18
C PRO A 303 10.02 10.77 7.09
N LEU A 304 9.02 9.93 7.35
CA LEU A 304 9.18 8.74 8.19
C LEU A 304 10.19 7.80 7.49
N TYR A 305 11.17 7.32 8.25
CA TYR A 305 12.33 6.51 7.82
C TYR A 305 13.57 7.24 7.29
N TRP A 306 13.52 8.56 7.08
CA TRP A 306 14.73 9.30 6.76
C TRP A 306 15.65 9.42 7.98
N GLU A 307 16.95 9.26 7.77
CA GLU A 307 18.00 9.39 8.77
C GLU A 307 19.19 10.14 8.16
N LEU A 308 19.78 11.07 8.91
CA LEU A 308 20.95 11.81 8.45
C LEU A 308 22.22 11.13 8.97
N HIS A 309 22.98 10.51 8.08
CA HIS A 309 24.24 9.83 8.39
C HIS A 309 25.41 10.55 7.73
N ASN A 310 26.35 11.07 8.53
CA ASN A 310 27.55 11.78 8.03
C ASN A 310 27.23 12.91 7.03
N GLY A 311 26.09 13.59 7.20
CA GLY A 311 25.64 14.66 6.30
C GLY A 311 24.86 14.19 5.07
N GLU A 312 24.62 12.90 4.92
CA GLU A 312 23.84 12.32 3.81
C GLU A 312 22.52 11.75 4.32
N TRP A 313 21.42 12.07 3.63
CA TRP A 313 20.13 11.47 3.93
C TRP A 313 20.09 10.03 3.41
N GLN A 314 19.72 9.13 4.30
CA GLN A 314 19.42 7.73 4.03
C GLN A 314 17.95 7.48 4.38
N SER A 315 17.30 6.51 3.76
CA SER A 315 15.95 6.07 4.12
C SER A 315 15.92 4.56 4.35
N MET A 316 15.20 4.12 5.38
CA MET A 316 14.89 2.70 5.52
C MET A 316 13.93 2.29 4.40
N THR A 317 14.26 1.17 3.74
CA THR A 317 13.43 0.52 2.71
C THR A 317 13.32 -0.97 3.01
N LEU A 318 12.49 -1.71 2.26
CA LEU A 318 12.50 -3.18 2.35
C LEU A 318 13.84 -3.80 1.88
N ALA A 319 14.72 -3.02 1.25
CA ALA A 319 16.09 -3.41 0.92
C ALA A 319 17.14 -2.91 1.94
N GLY A 320 16.70 -2.53 3.15
CA GLY A 320 17.56 -1.95 4.18
C GLY A 320 17.72 -0.43 4.03
N MET A 321 18.66 0.15 4.76
CA MET A 321 19.01 1.57 4.63
C MET A 321 19.65 1.83 3.26
N GLN A 322 19.09 2.79 2.52
CA GLN A 322 19.57 3.20 1.21
C GLN A 322 19.74 4.72 1.17
N PRO A 323 20.66 5.25 0.35
CA PRO A 323 20.71 6.69 0.09
C PRO A 323 19.36 7.19 -0.45
N VAL A 324 18.97 8.39 -0.03
CA VAL A 324 17.78 9.04 -0.60
C VAL A 324 18.07 9.42 -2.06
N ASP A 325 17.31 8.85 -2.98
CA ASP A 325 17.29 9.22 -4.41
C ASP A 325 16.45 10.49 -4.59
N ASP A 326 17.09 11.63 -4.88
CA ASP A 326 16.44 12.94 -5.02
C ASP A 326 15.42 13.02 -6.17
N ASP A 327 15.55 12.15 -7.18
CA ASP A 327 14.64 12.08 -8.32
C ASP A 327 13.47 11.11 -8.10
N ALA A 328 13.52 10.29 -7.04
CA ALA A 328 12.42 9.41 -6.66
C ALA A 328 11.26 10.19 -6.01
N PRO A 329 10.01 9.72 -6.15
CA PRO A 329 8.86 10.26 -5.41
C PRO A 329 9.10 10.29 -3.91
N VAL A 330 8.68 11.37 -3.25
CA VAL A 330 8.65 11.41 -1.78
C VAL A 330 7.61 10.43 -1.25
N GLN A 331 7.99 9.69 -0.20
CA GLN A 331 7.18 8.64 0.43
C GLN A 331 7.10 8.85 1.93
N HIS A 332 6.13 8.18 2.56
CA HIS A 332 5.96 8.13 4.02
C HIS A 332 5.76 9.50 4.67
N VAL A 333 5.02 10.38 3.98
CA VAL A 333 4.59 11.69 4.48
C VAL A 333 3.12 11.68 4.84
N SER A 334 2.79 12.37 5.93
CA SER A 334 1.43 12.56 6.43
C SER A 334 0.63 13.51 5.53
N TYR A 335 -0.69 13.55 5.71
CA TYR A 335 -1.52 14.57 5.07
C TYR A 335 -1.08 15.98 5.48
N PHE A 336 -0.76 16.17 6.76
CA PHE A 336 -0.29 17.46 7.28
C PHE A 336 1.01 17.93 6.62
N GLU A 337 1.96 17.01 6.45
CA GLU A 337 3.21 17.26 5.73
C GLU A 337 2.94 17.60 4.25
N ALA A 338 2.10 16.82 3.58
CA ALA A 338 1.79 17.03 2.17
C ALA A 338 1.13 18.39 1.92
N ASP A 339 0.18 18.77 2.77
CA ASP A 339 -0.51 20.06 2.72
C ASP A 339 0.42 21.23 3.06
N ALA A 340 1.31 21.10 4.06
CA ALA A 340 2.33 22.11 4.37
C ALA A 340 3.34 22.32 3.23
N PHE A 341 3.77 21.22 2.59
CA PHE A 341 4.62 21.29 1.40
C PHE A 341 3.92 22.02 0.25
N ALA A 342 2.64 21.69 -0.01
CA ALA A 342 1.88 22.34 -1.07
C ALA A 342 1.77 23.85 -0.83
N ARG A 343 1.51 24.29 0.40
CA ARG A 343 1.52 25.73 0.76
C ARG A 343 2.88 26.39 0.55
N TRP A 344 3.95 25.74 0.97
CA TRP A 344 5.32 26.23 0.76
C TRP A 344 5.64 26.42 -0.73
N ALA A 345 5.19 25.48 -1.57
CA ALA A 345 5.34 25.57 -3.03
C ALA A 345 4.42 26.62 -3.69
N GLY A 346 3.57 27.33 -2.92
CA GLY A 346 2.58 28.26 -3.44
C GLY A 346 1.45 27.58 -4.23
N LYS A 347 1.14 26.33 -3.89
CA LYS A 347 0.14 25.46 -4.53
C LYS A 347 -0.84 24.90 -3.49
N ARG A 348 -1.64 23.92 -3.88
CA ARG A 348 -2.53 23.14 -3.00
C ARG A 348 -2.49 21.65 -3.35
N LEU A 349 -3.13 20.83 -2.53
CA LEU A 349 -3.48 19.45 -2.91
C LEU A 349 -4.69 19.46 -3.85
N PRO A 350 -4.78 18.53 -4.83
CA PRO A 350 -6.00 18.33 -5.61
C PRO A 350 -7.12 17.78 -4.71
N THR A 351 -8.36 18.10 -5.02
CA THR A 351 -9.50 17.31 -4.50
C THR A 351 -9.49 15.90 -5.13
N GLU A 352 -10.15 14.93 -4.51
CA GLU A 352 -10.28 13.59 -5.11
C GLU A 352 -11.02 13.63 -6.46
N GLN A 353 -11.92 14.60 -6.63
CA GLN A 353 -12.68 14.84 -7.86
C GLN A 353 -11.77 15.33 -8.99
N GLU A 354 -10.94 16.36 -8.74
CA GLU A 354 -9.96 16.87 -9.70
C GLU A 354 -8.97 15.79 -10.10
N TRP A 355 -8.48 15.02 -9.12
CA TRP A 355 -7.56 13.91 -9.37
C TRP A 355 -8.20 12.85 -10.26
N GLU A 356 -9.44 12.44 -9.99
CA GLU A 356 -10.12 11.41 -10.78
C GLU A 356 -10.40 11.86 -12.21
N VAL A 357 -10.86 13.11 -12.38
CA VAL A 357 -11.08 13.69 -13.72
C VAL A 357 -9.77 13.73 -14.49
N ALA A 358 -8.68 14.20 -13.87
CA ALA A 358 -7.37 14.23 -14.51
C ALA A 358 -6.84 12.83 -14.84
N ALA A 359 -7.05 11.86 -13.95
CA ALA A 359 -6.62 10.48 -14.14
C ALA A 359 -7.41 9.77 -15.25
N ASN A 360 -8.65 10.17 -15.54
CA ASN A 360 -9.51 9.54 -16.57
C ASN A 360 -9.26 10.06 -18.00
N VAL A 361 -8.51 11.15 -18.17
CA VAL A 361 -8.22 11.70 -19.50
C VAL A 361 -7.41 10.70 -20.32
N SER A 362 -8.00 10.24 -21.42
CA SER A 362 -7.49 9.16 -22.28
C SER A 362 -7.03 9.65 -23.66
N SER A 363 -7.05 10.95 -23.92
CA SER A 363 -6.72 11.48 -25.25
C SER A 363 -5.20 11.44 -25.49
N PRO A 364 -4.72 10.83 -26.58
CA PRO A 364 -3.31 10.87 -26.99
C PRO A 364 -2.78 12.28 -27.27
N ALA A 365 -3.66 13.27 -27.45
CA ALA A 365 -3.31 14.66 -27.72
C ALA A 365 -3.14 15.52 -26.45
N GLN A 366 -3.52 15.01 -25.27
CA GLN A 366 -3.40 15.71 -23.99
C GLN A 366 -2.22 15.18 -23.21
N GLN A 367 -1.50 16.07 -22.53
CA GLN A 367 -0.42 15.69 -21.62
C GLN A 367 -0.95 14.70 -20.58
N THR A 368 -0.33 13.53 -20.49
CA THR A 368 -0.76 12.49 -19.55
C THR A 368 -0.19 12.75 -18.16
N MET A 369 -1.00 12.48 -17.15
CA MET A 369 -0.56 12.46 -15.77
C MET A 369 0.41 11.28 -15.56
N GLU A 370 1.71 11.54 -15.72
CA GLU A 370 2.78 10.59 -15.43
C GLU A 370 2.68 10.14 -13.98
N GLN A 371 3.04 8.88 -13.69
CA GLN A 371 3.01 8.36 -12.33
C GLN A 371 1.61 8.49 -11.67
N ARG A 372 0.52 8.53 -12.47
CA ARG A 372 -0.84 8.55 -11.93
C ARG A 372 -1.14 7.31 -11.09
N PHE A 373 -0.56 6.16 -11.45
CA PHE A 373 -0.64 4.94 -10.66
C PHE A 373 0.74 4.40 -10.29
N GLY A 374 0.88 3.89 -9.08
CA GLY A 374 1.94 2.94 -8.74
C GLY A 374 3.17 3.43 -7.96
N PRO A 375 3.63 4.69 -7.93
CA PRO A 375 4.76 5.03 -7.06
C PRO A 375 4.34 5.24 -5.61
N VAL A 376 3.29 6.05 -5.39
CA VAL A 376 2.79 6.43 -4.07
C VAL A 376 1.30 6.71 -4.12
N TRP A 377 0.61 6.40 -3.03
CA TRP A 377 -0.71 6.97 -2.76
C TRP A 377 -0.58 8.49 -2.64
N GLN A 378 -1.39 9.23 -3.39
CA GLN A 378 -1.33 10.69 -3.45
C GLN A 378 -2.41 11.27 -2.55
N TRP A 379 -2.02 11.99 -1.50
CA TRP A 379 -2.94 12.72 -0.64
C TRP A 379 -3.78 13.71 -1.45
N THR A 380 -5.09 13.72 -1.19
CA THR A 380 -6.03 14.70 -1.74
C THR A 380 -6.54 15.63 -0.64
N ALA A 381 -7.08 16.78 -1.01
CA ALA A 381 -7.75 17.70 -0.09
C ALA A 381 -9.12 17.18 0.41
N SER A 382 -9.60 16.05 -0.09
CA SER A 382 -10.95 15.56 0.17
C SER A 382 -11.00 14.67 1.42
N PRO A 383 -11.89 14.95 2.39
CA PRO A 383 -12.15 14.04 3.49
C PRO A 383 -12.81 12.75 2.96
N TYR A 384 -12.55 11.63 3.61
CA TYR A 384 -13.19 10.35 3.27
C TYR A 384 -14.64 10.35 3.77
N ILE A 385 -15.54 10.78 2.91
CA ILE A 385 -16.99 10.81 3.14
C ILE A 385 -17.73 9.97 2.09
N ALA A 386 -18.97 9.64 2.42
CA ALA A 386 -19.89 8.94 1.52
C ALA A 386 -20.15 9.76 0.25
N TYR A 387 -20.11 9.12 -0.91
CA TYR A 387 -20.66 9.72 -2.12
C TYR A 387 -22.19 9.87 -2.00
N PRO A 388 -22.80 10.88 -2.69
CA PRO A 388 -24.24 11.04 -2.70
C PRO A 388 -24.95 9.76 -3.16
N GLY A 389 -25.82 9.21 -2.31
CA GLY A 389 -26.55 7.97 -2.60
C GLY A 389 -25.81 6.68 -2.23
N PHE A 390 -24.63 6.76 -1.63
CA PHE A 390 -23.92 5.60 -1.07
C PHE A 390 -24.81 4.82 -0.10
N ARG A 391 -24.76 3.49 -0.21
CA ARG A 391 -25.45 2.55 0.67
C ARG A 391 -24.53 1.37 0.94
N THR A 392 -24.50 0.92 2.18
CA THR A 392 -23.79 -0.30 2.58
C THR A 392 -24.63 -1.53 2.22
N ALA A 393 -23.96 -2.64 1.92
CA ALA A 393 -24.61 -3.95 1.87
C ALA A 393 -25.21 -4.32 3.24
N SER A 394 -26.19 -5.22 3.25
CA SER A 394 -26.71 -5.81 4.49
C SER A 394 -25.74 -6.84 5.09
N GLY A 395 -25.81 -7.06 6.41
CA GLY A 395 -24.97 -8.05 7.10
C GLY A 395 -23.57 -7.56 7.41
N ALA A 396 -22.69 -8.46 7.86
CA ALA A 396 -21.35 -8.12 8.34
C ALA A 396 -20.50 -7.42 7.27
N VAL A 397 -20.61 -7.84 5.99
CA VAL A 397 -19.86 -7.24 4.88
C VAL A 397 -20.18 -5.75 4.69
N GLY A 398 -21.36 -5.27 5.12
CA GLY A 398 -21.70 -3.84 5.11
C GLY A 398 -20.81 -2.97 6.01
N GLU A 399 -20.07 -3.57 6.95
CA GLU A 399 -19.14 -2.85 7.82
C GLU A 399 -17.79 -2.52 7.16
N TYR A 400 -17.54 -2.96 5.92
CA TYR A 400 -16.23 -2.89 5.27
C TYR A 400 -15.70 -1.45 5.15
N ASN A 401 -16.51 -0.51 4.67
CA ASN A 401 -16.06 0.86 4.37
C ASN A 401 -16.85 1.94 5.13
N GLY A 402 -18.18 1.88 5.11
CA GLY A 402 -19.04 3.00 5.54
C GLY A 402 -18.78 3.53 6.96
N LYS A 403 -18.45 2.65 7.92
CA LYS A 403 -18.19 3.05 9.31
C LYS A 403 -16.88 3.82 9.52
N PHE A 404 -16.01 3.87 8.51
CA PHE A 404 -14.72 4.56 8.55
C PHE A 404 -14.78 5.96 7.93
N MET A 405 -15.95 6.40 7.44
CA MET A 405 -16.15 7.69 6.76
C MET A 405 -16.22 8.88 7.74
N CYS A 406 -15.19 9.05 8.59
CA CYS A 406 -15.05 10.14 9.53
C CYS A 406 -13.57 10.35 9.92
N GLY A 407 -13.10 11.60 9.92
CA GLY A 407 -11.77 11.98 10.43
C GLY A 407 -10.58 11.53 9.58
N GLN A 408 -10.82 10.98 8.39
CA GLN A 408 -9.81 10.48 7.46
C GLN A 408 -9.83 11.27 6.14
N PHE A 409 -8.73 11.21 5.39
CA PHE A 409 -8.59 11.86 4.08
C PHE A 409 -8.36 10.84 2.98
N VAL A 410 -8.82 11.17 1.78
CA VAL A 410 -8.74 10.31 0.61
C VAL A 410 -7.35 10.38 -0.02
N LEU A 411 -6.83 9.22 -0.43
CA LEU A 411 -5.66 9.10 -1.29
C LEU A 411 -6.00 8.32 -2.56
N ARG A 412 -5.28 8.63 -3.65
CA ARG A 412 -5.51 8.05 -4.98
C ARG A 412 -4.22 7.54 -5.62
N GLY A 413 -4.36 6.68 -6.64
CA GLY A 413 -3.26 6.23 -7.49
C GLY A 413 -2.63 4.88 -7.14
N GLY A 414 -2.74 4.37 -5.91
CA GLY A 414 -1.96 3.18 -5.54
C GLY A 414 -0.47 3.50 -5.35
N SER A 415 0.24 2.57 -4.71
CA SER A 415 1.66 2.68 -4.41
C SER A 415 2.47 1.54 -5.04
N LEU A 416 3.78 1.55 -4.78
CA LEU A 416 4.70 0.51 -5.26
C LEU A 416 4.38 -0.87 -4.67
N ALA A 417 3.62 -0.90 -3.59
CA ALA A 417 3.15 -2.11 -2.92
C ALA A 417 1.71 -2.48 -3.30
N THR A 418 0.98 -1.64 -4.05
CA THR A 418 -0.36 -1.97 -4.54
C THR A 418 -0.24 -3.04 -5.64
N PRO A 419 -0.96 -4.18 -5.53
CA PRO A 419 -0.86 -5.26 -6.51
C PRO A 419 -1.24 -4.83 -7.94
N PRO A 420 -0.58 -5.36 -8.98
CA PRO A 420 -0.96 -5.10 -10.37
C PRO A 420 -2.44 -5.42 -10.65
N GLY A 421 -3.15 -4.51 -11.31
CA GLY A 421 -4.59 -4.66 -11.59
C GLY A 421 -5.52 -4.28 -10.43
N HIS A 422 -4.98 -3.97 -9.25
CA HIS A 422 -5.79 -3.51 -8.12
C HIS A 422 -6.12 -2.01 -8.18
N ALA A 423 -5.24 -1.18 -8.73
CA ALA A 423 -5.48 0.26 -8.84
C ALA A 423 -6.55 0.58 -9.89
N ARG A 424 -7.41 1.56 -9.59
CA ARG A 424 -8.45 2.08 -10.48
C ARG A 424 -8.49 3.59 -10.39
N ALA A 425 -8.91 4.25 -11.45
CA ALA A 425 -9.11 5.69 -11.41
C ALA A 425 -10.16 6.10 -10.37
N THR A 426 -11.11 5.24 -9.99
CA THR A 426 -12.14 5.46 -8.96
C THR A 426 -11.72 5.01 -7.55
N TYR A 427 -10.59 4.31 -7.40
CA TYR A 427 -10.17 3.72 -6.12
C TYR A 427 -9.96 4.77 -5.04
N ARG A 428 -10.66 4.67 -3.91
CA ARG A 428 -10.51 5.58 -2.76
C ARG A 428 -9.82 4.88 -1.60
N ASN A 429 -8.51 5.12 -1.43
CA ASN A 429 -7.84 4.75 -0.18
C ASN A 429 -8.06 5.84 0.86
N PHE A 430 -7.92 5.53 2.15
CA PHE A 430 -8.18 6.49 3.22
C PHE A 430 -7.34 6.18 4.47
N PHE A 431 -6.81 7.24 5.06
CA PHE A 431 -6.05 7.17 6.32
C PHE A 431 -6.25 8.44 7.15
N TYR A 432 -5.96 8.36 8.45
CA TYR A 432 -5.96 9.53 9.32
C TYR A 432 -4.82 10.48 8.95
N PRO A 433 -5.00 11.80 9.14
CA PRO A 433 -4.09 12.80 8.57
C PRO A 433 -2.68 12.78 9.16
N HIS A 434 -2.47 12.15 10.33
CA HIS A 434 -1.16 12.03 10.97
C HIS A 434 -0.39 10.75 10.59
N GLN A 435 -1.02 9.82 9.88
CA GLN A 435 -0.44 8.52 9.59
C GLN A 435 0.57 8.60 8.44
N ARG A 436 1.72 7.93 8.60
CA ARG A 436 2.90 8.08 7.74
C ARG A 436 3.50 6.77 7.23
N TRP A 437 3.18 5.62 7.83
CA TRP A 437 3.88 4.35 7.52
C TRP A 437 3.50 3.75 6.16
N GLN A 438 2.37 4.18 5.61
CA GLN A 438 1.94 3.86 4.26
C GLN A 438 2.85 4.50 3.22
N PHE A 439 2.87 3.97 1.99
CA PHE A 439 3.61 4.56 0.86
C PHE A 439 2.86 5.79 0.31
N CYS A 440 2.73 6.82 1.14
CA CYS A 440 2.02 8.05 0.84
C CYS A 440 2.98 9.16 0.41
N GLY A 441 2.60 9.87 -0.64
CA GLY A 441 3.24 11.06 -1.15
C GLY A 441 2.18 12.08 -1.59
N LEU A 442 2.54 12.94 -2.53
CA LEU A 442 1.64 14.00 -2.99
C LEU A 442 1.87 14.39 -4.44
N ARG A 443 0.83 15.00 -5.00
CA ARG A 443 0.83 15.70 -6.28
C ARG A 443 0.25 17.09 -6.05
N LEU A 444 0.83 18.10 -6.69
CA LEU A 444 0.37 19.48 -6.55
C LEU A 444 -0.76 19.79 -7.53
N ALA A 445 -1.64 20.70 -7.14
CA ALA A 445 -2.66 21.32 -7.97
C ALA A 445 -2.71 22.83 -7.72
N GLU A 446 -3.30 23.57 -8.66
CA GLU A 446 -3.55 25.00 -8.55
C GLU A 446 -4.82 25.41 -9.31
N ASP A 447 -5.41 26.53 -8.91
CA ASP A 447 -6.55 27.12 -9.61
C ASP A 447 -6.08 27.85 -10.88
N ARG A 448 -6.97 27.96 -11.88
CA ARG A 448 -6.72 28.67 -13.14
C ARG A 448 -7.73 29.76 -13.43
#